data_AF-A0A7C3BEJ9-F1
#
_entry.id   AF-A0A7C3BEJ9-F1
#
_cell.length_a   1.000
_cell.length_b   1.000
_cell.length_c   1.000
_cell.angle_alpha   90.00
_cell.angle_beta   90.00
_cell.angle_gamma   90.00
#
_symmetry.space_group_name_H-M   'P 1'
#
loop_
_entity.id
_entity.type
_entity.pdbx_description
1 polymer ?
#
loop_
_entity_poly.entity_id
_entity_poly.type
_entity_poly.pdbx_seq_one_letter_code
_entity_poly.pdbx_strand_id
1 'polypeptide(L)'
;MPEDVLIQEEDTLHDNGAQKDMGLKPEPSSTSLPSDFNPLLAAVKKWGRWVLEEARKELAAFYRSSDPDETIVGYIWARTLPCQNPACGAEIPLIRQFWLARKKDREIALHPVVREGRVDFEVVARGKKAIGAQHAAAETQYAPWPSGFDPKHGTVARAVVTCPVCGGTISANDTRRLFQEGKAGQRMVAEVFTLAGQTGKFYRLPTQADLEAYMAAERALAEKRQRLAQAWGMDPVPDEPLRRVPVVFGVINVWIYGMTTWGDLFNPRQQLALITFAKKVRQAHAAMLAQGYPEDFARAVVTYLSLVFSRHSSYNATLCWWEPLGERS
;
A
#
# COMPACT_ATOMS: atom_id res chain seq x y z
N MET A 1 66.24 23.57 -7.30
CA MET A 1 66.25 24.09 -5.93
C MET A 1 65.08 25.04 -5.79
N PRO A 2 64.35 25.00 -4.68
CA PRO A 2 63.04 25.60 -4.50
C PRO A 2 63.13 27.06 -4.03
N GLU A 3 62.11 27.85 -4.34
CA GLU A 3 61.85 29.12 -3.67
C GLU A 3 61.00 28.88 -2.42
N ASP A 4 61.46 29.45 -1.31
CA ASP A 4 60.91 29.34 0.03
C ASP A 4 59.52 29.99 0.14
N VAL A 5 58.54 29.22 0.62
CA VAL A 5 57.24 29.73 1.05
C VAL A 5 57.33 30.04 2.54
N LEU A 6 57.34 31.35 2.85
CA LEU A 6 57.16 31.89 4.20
C LEU A 6 55.71 31.67 4.64
N ILE A 7 55.55 30.94 5.75
CA ILE A 7 54.31 30.80 6.51
C ILE A 7 54.17 32.07 7.36
N GLN A 8 53.08 32.81 7.19
CA GLN A 8 52.56 33.75 8.18
C GLN A 8 51.22 33.21 8.68
N GLU A 9 51.15 33.06 10.01
CA GLU A 9 49.96 32.74 10.80
C GLU A 9 49.00 33.95 10.91
N GLU A 10 47.85 33.71 11.55
CA GLU A 10 46.67 34.56 11.79
C GLU A 10 45.56 34.37 10.73
N ASP A 11 44.31 34.00 11.06
CA ASP A 11 43.58 34.15 12.31
C ASP A 11 42.44 33.10 12.36
N THR A 12 42.41 32.29 13.42
CA THR A 12 41.32 31.34 13.68
C THR A 12 40.12 32.09 14.27
N LEU A 13 39.12 32.38 13.45
CA LEU A 13 37.78 32.70 13.91
C LEU A 13 37.13 31.43 14.49
N HIS A 14 37.24 31.28 15.82
CA HIS A 14 36.41 30.38 16.59
C HIS A 14 34.94 30.85 16.55
N ASP A 15 34.18 30.38 15.55
CA ASP A 15 32.73 30.34 15.66
C ASP A 15 32.35 29.21 16.62
N ASN A 16 32.21 29.57 17.90
CA ASN A 16 31.58 28.74 18.91
C ASN A 16 30.08 28.65 18.61
N GLY A 17 29.73 27.89 17.57
CA GLY A 17 28.38 27.43 17.29
C GLY A 17 27.96 26.50 18.42
N ALA A 18 27.38 27.07 19.47
CA ALA A 18 26.77 26.34 20.57
C ALA A 18 25.82 25.28 19.99
N GLN A 19 26.17 24.00 20.14
CA GLN A 19 25.26 22.90 19.87
C GLN A 19 24.06 23.07 20.81
N LYS A 20 22.98 23.68 20.30
CA LYS A 20 21.68 23.69 20.97
C LYS A 20 21.34 22.23 21.31
N ASP A 21 21.01 21.97 22.58
CA ASP A 21 20.56 20.65 23.01
C ASP A 21 19.28 20.29 22.24
N MET A 22 19.41 19.41 21.26
CA MET A 22 18.30 18.93 20.41
C MET A 22 17.44 17.89 21.14
N GLY A 23 17.73 17.55 22.40
CA GLY A 23 17.00 16.55 23.16
C GLY A 23 17.03 15.15 22.53
N LEU A 24 18.06 14.86 21.75
CA LEU A 24 18.31 13.55 21.15
C LEU A 24 19.12 12.73 22.14
N LYS A 25 18.44 12.08 23.09
CA LYS A 25 19.10 11.23 24.09
C LYS A 25 19.26 9.80 23.56
N PRO A 26 20.38 9.11 23.87
CA PRO A 26 20.48 7.68 23.68
C PRO A 26 19.45 6.94 24.54
N GLU A 27 19.21 5.66 24.24
CA GLU A 27 18.48 4.72 25.10
C GLU A 27 18.94 4.85 26.57
N PRO A 28 18.07 4.64 27.57
CA PRO A 28 18.27 5.19 28.91
C PRO A 28 19.30 4.38 29.71
N SER A 29 20.61 4.60 29.47
CA SER A 29 21.65 4.07 30.36
C SER A 29 23.03 4.74 30.34
N SER A 30 23.26 5.92 29.75
CA SER A 30 24.58 6.57 29.85
C SER A 30 24.53 8.10 30.04
N THR A 31 25.35 8.58 30.97
CA THR A 31 25.60 10.00 31.29
C THR A 31 26.47 10.72 30.26
N SER A 32 27.01 9.98 29.28
CA SER A 32 27.75 10.51 28.12
C SER A 32 27.19 9.89 26.84
N LEU A 33 27.25 10.67 25.74
CA LEU A 33 26.86 10.16 24.43
C LEU A 33 27.83 9.05 23.99
N PRO A 34 27.33 7.90 23.51
CA PRO A 34 28.17 6.85 22.92
C PRO A 34 29.10 7.42 21.83
N SER A 35 30.30 6.88 21.69
CA SER A 35 31.28 7.34 20.69
C SER A 35 30.81 7.15 19.23
N ASP A 36 29.83 6.28 19.00
CA ASP A 36 29.17 6.01 17.72
C ASP A 36 27.83 6.76 17.55
N PHE A 37 27.52 7.71 18.44
CA PHE A 37 26.27 8.45 18.37
C PHE A 37 26.17 9.29 17.10
N ASN A 38 25.23 8.92 16.24
CA ASN A 38 24.89 9.69 15.05
C ASN A 38 23.59 10.49 15.32
N PRO A 39 23.65 11.82 15.49
CA PRO A 39 22.49 12.65 15.80
C PRO A 39 21.44 12.62 14.69
N LEU A 40 21.88 12.57 13.43
CA LEU A 40 20.98 12.49 12.28
C LEU A 40 20.20 11.17 12.28
N LEU A 41 20.88 10.04 12.52
CA LEU A 41 20.22 8.74 12.64
C LEU A 41 19.22 8.71 13.80
N ALA A 42 19.59 9.25 14.96
CA ALA A 42 18.71 9.35 16.12
C ALA A 42 17.46 10.19 15.81
N ALA A 43 17.64 11.33 15.13
CA ALA A 43 16.55 12.19 14.72
C ALA A 43 15.63 11.51 13.68
N VAL A 44 16.20 10.85 12.67
CA VAL A 44 15.42 10.10 11.67
C VAL A 44 14.61 8.99 12.32
N LYS A 45 15.17 8.24 13.28
CA LYS A 45 14.43 7.22 14.05
C LYS A 45 13.32 7.84 14.90
N LYS A 46 13.59 8.95 15.60
CA LYS A 46 12.61 9.66 16.44
C LYS A 46 11.44 10.18 15.61
N TRP A 47 11.74 10.96 14.57
CA TRP A 47 10.73 11.60 13.74
C TRP A 47 10.04 10.62 12.79
N GLY A 48 10.72 9.56 12.35
CA GLY A 48 10.10 8.46 11.63
C GLY A 48 9.05 7.73 12.47
N ARG A 49 9.35 7.43 13.74
CA ARG A 49 8.36 6.87 14.68
C ARG A 49 7.20 7.84 14.92
N TRP A 50 7.50 9.13 15.10
CA TRP A 50 6.45 10.14 15.26
C TRP A 50 5.52 10.21 14.04
N VAL A 51 6.07 10.24 12.82
CA VAL A 51 5.28 10.22 11.57
C VAL A 51 4.43 8.95 11.49
N LEU A 52 5.00 7.78 11.82
CA LEU A 52 4.29 6.51 11.81
C LEU A 52 3.09 6.51 12.77
N GLU A 53 3.31 6.91 14.03
CA GLU A 53 2.25 6.91 15.04
C GLU A 53 1.16 7.94 14.72
N GLU A 54 1.54 9.12 14.24
CA GLU A 54 0.58 10.14 13.85
C GLU A 54 -0.23 9.77 12.60
N ALA A 55 0.40 9.10 11.62
CA ALA A 55 -0.31 8.55 10.48
C ALA A 55 -1.24 7.40 10.89
N ARG A 56 -0.77 6.50 11.78
CA ARG A 56 -1.56 5.38 12.32
C ARG A 56 -2.83 5.89 13.02
N LYS A 57 -2.72 6.91 13.88
CA LYS A 57 -3.88 7.52 14.56
C LYS A 57 -4.92 8.04 13.56
N GLU A 58 -4.46 8.77 12.53
CA GLU A 58 -5.34 9.40 11.53
C GLU A 58 -5.96 8.37 10.57
N LEU A 59 -5.28 7.25 10.30
CA LEU A 59 -5.71 6.23 9.34
C LEU A 59 -6.47 5.06 9.99
N ALA A 60 -6.36 4.86 11.31
CA ALA A 60 -6.85 3.65 11.98
C ALA A 60 -8.30 3.29 11.63
N ALA A 61 -9.19 4.28 11.53
CA ALA A 61 -10.60 4.07 11.22
C ALA A 61 -10.85 3.38 9.86
N PHE A 62 -9.90 3.44 8.91
CA PHE A 62 -10.05 2.88 7.57
C PHE A 62 -9.46 1.47 7.40
N TYR A 63 -8.86 0.93 8.46
CA TYR A 63 -8.13 -0.36 8.45
C TYR A 63 -8.53 -1.29 9.62
N ARG A 64 -9.51 -0.91 10.45
CA ARG A 64 -9.93 -1.70 11.62
C ARG A 64 -10.74 -2.92 11.19
N SER A 65 -10.42 -4.07 11.79
CA SER A 65 -11.38 -5.17 11.89
C SER A 65 -12.42 -4.84 12.97
N SER A 66 -13.62 -5.42 12.82
CA SER A 66 -14.63 -5.48 13.88
C SER A 66 -14.23 -6.43 15.02
N ASP A 67 -13.30 -7.35 14.79
CA ASP A 67 -12.76 -8.27 15.79
C ASP A 67 -11.46 -7.68 16.40
N PRO A 68 -11.39 -7.47 17.73
CA PRO A 68 -10.21 -6.93 18.40
C PRO A 68 -8.98 -7.86 18.36
N ASP A 69 -9.17 -9.17 18.18
CA ASP A 69 -8.07 -10.13 18.07
C ASP A 69 -7.54 -10.23 16.63
N GLU A 70 -8.25 -9.62 15.67
CA GLU A 70 -7.91 -9.62 14.26
C GLU A 70 -7.14 -8.36 13.85
N THR A 71 -5.96 -8.57 13.27
CA THR A 71 -5.20 -7.51 12.61
C THR A 71 -5.16 -7.75 11.11
N ILE A 72 -5.77 -6.85 10.34
CA ILE A 72 -5.71 -6.89 8.88
C ILE A 72 -4.30 -6.51 8.42
N VAL A 73 -3.67 -7.38 7.65
CA VAL A 73 -2.31 -7.21 7.13
C VAL A 73 -2.28 -7.10 5.60
N GLY A 74 -3.41 -7.30 4.92
CA GLY A 74 -3.48 -7.13 3.48
C GLY A 74 -4.90 -7.25 2.92
N TYR A 75 -5.08 -6.72 1.72
CA TYR A 75 -6.32 -6.80 0.96
C TYR A 75 -6.01 -7.28 -0.45
N ILE A 76 -6.81 -8.21 -0.96
CA ILE A 76 -6.70 -8.72 -2.33
C ILE A 76 -7.83 -8.09 -3.13
N TRP A 77 -7.44 -7.39 -4.19
CA TRP A 77 -8.34 -6.67 -5.08
C TRP A 77 -8.29 -7.28 -6.48
N ALA A 78 -9.45 -7.27 -7.14
CA ALA A 78 -9.57 -7.56 -8.56
C ALA A 78 -10.06 -6.30 -9.27
N ARG A 79 -9.49 -5.99 -10.44
CA ARG A 79 -10.17 -5.09 -11.39
C ARG A 79 -11.42 -5.81 -11.91
N THR A 80 -12.45 -5.08 -12.30
CA THR A 80 -13.70 -5.69 -12.80
C THR A 80 -14.05 -5.15 -14.17
N LEU A 81 -14.75 -5.96 -14.98
CA LEU A 81 -15.33 -5.55 -16.26
C LEU A 81 -16.77 -6.07 -16.39
N PRO A 82 -17.69 -5.32 -17.00
CA PRO A 82 -19.00 -5.84 -17.33
C PRO A 82 -18.90 -6.85 -18.48
N CYS A 83 -19.61 -7.97 -18.34
CA CYS A 83 -19.77 -8.94 -19.42
C CYS A 83 -20.37 -8.26 -20.65
N GLN A 84 -19.80 -8.54 -21.83
CA GLN A 84 -20.24 -7.94 -23.09
C GLN A 84 -21.45 -8.67 -23.71
N ASN A 85 -21.85 -9.82 -23.18
CA ASN A 85 -23.10 -10.47 -23.57
C ASN A 85 -24.29 -9.68 -22.97
N PRO A 86 -25.17 -9.07 -23.80
CA PRO A 86 -26.28 -8.24 -23.31
C PRO A 86 -27.27 -9.00 -22.43
N ALA A 87 -27.40 -10.32 -22.62
CA ALA A 87 -28.26 -11.16 -21.78
C ALA A 87 -27.63 -11.51 -20.42
N CYS A 88 -26.33 -11.25 -20.24
CA CYS A 88 -25.60 -11.56 -19.01
C CYS A 88 -25.28 -10.30 -18.21
N GLY A 89 -24.51 -9.36 -18.77
CA GLY A 89 -24.14 -8.10 -18.11
C GLY A 89 -23.38 -8.23 -16.76
N ALA A 90 -23.03 -9.45 -16.33
CA ALA A 90 -22.44 -9.70 -15.03
C ALA A 90 -21.10 -8.96 -14.85
N GLU A 91 -20.83 -8.49 -13.63
CA GLU A 91 -19.50 -8.01 -13.28
C GLU A 91 -18.52 -9.19 -13.21
N ILE A 92 -17.43 -9.11 -13.95
CA ILE A 92 -16.38 -10.15 -14.00
C ILE A 92 -15.14 -9.64 -13.26
N PRO A 93 -14.83 -10.18 -12.07
CA PRO A 93 -13.55 -9.94 -11.41
C PRO A 93 -12.42 -10.53 -12.24
N LEU A 94 -11.44 -9.70 -12.61
CA LEU A 94 -10.28 -10.08 -13.42
C LEU A 94 -9.18 -10.63 -12.52
N ILE A 95 -9.13 -11.97 -12.43
CA ILE A 95 -8.22 -12.69 -11.56
C ILE A 95 -7.40 -13.64 -12.44
N ARG A 96 -6.07 -13.60 -12.31
CA ARG A 96 -5.17 -14.47 -13.09
C ARG A 96 -5.12 -15.90 -12.55
N GLN A 97 -5.18 -16.02 -11.22
CA GLN A 97 -5.20 -17.29 -10.48
C GLN A 97 -5.94 -17.09 -9.16
N PHE A 98 -6.50 -18.17 -8.63
CA PHE A 98 -7.28 -18.17 -7.41
C PHE A 98 -6.50 -18.61 -6.17
N TRP A 99 -5.21 -18.91 -6.28
CA TRP A 99 -4.38 -19.26 -5.12
C TRP A 99 -4.23 -18.09 -4.13
N LEU A 100 -4.61 -18.33 -2.87
CA LEU A 100 -4.33 -17.44 -1.72
C LEU A 100 -3.10 -17.92 -0.95
N ALA A 101 -2.99 -19.24 -0.73
CA ALA A 101 -1.80 -19.87 -0.18
C ALA A 101 -1.58 -21.22 -0.84
N ARG A 102 -0.33 -21.49 -1.24
CA ARG A 102 0.07 -22.76 -1.86
C ARG A 102 1.36 -23.27 -1.22
N LYS A 103 1.23 -23.94 -0.08
CA LYS A 103 2.33 -24.60 0.64
C LYS A 103 2.01 -26.07 0.85
N LYS A 104 3.02 -26.89 1.12
CA LYS A 104 2.84 -28.30 1.48
C LYS A 104 1.88 -28.42 2.67
N ASP A 105 0.87 -29.29 2.54
CA ASP A 105 -0.21 -29.52 3.51
C ASP A 105 -1.07 -28.28 3.86
N ARG A 106 -0.94 -27.19 3.10
CA ARG A 106 -1.67 -25.94 3.30
C ARG A 106 -2.00 -25.28 1.96
N GLU A 107 -3.13 -25.66 1.40
CA GLU A 107 -3.66 -25.11 0.16
C GLU A 107 -4.95 -24.37 0.45
N ILE A 108 -4.96 -23.07 0.14
CA ILE A 108 -6.10 -22.15 0.33
C ILE A 108 -6.29 -21.38 -0.97
N ALA A 109 -7.53 -21.33 -1.46
CA ALA A 109 -7.88 -20.68 -2.70
C ALA A 109 -9.20 -19.92 -2.60
N LEU A 110 -9.38 -18.95 -3.48
CA LEU A 110 -10.59 -18.18 -3.66
C LEU A 110 -11.43 -18.82 -4.78
N HIS A 111 -12.45 -19.60 -4.44
CA HIS A 111 -13.28 -20.29 -5.41
C HIS A 111 -14.40 -19.36 -5.94
N PRO A 112 -14.46 -19.07 -7.25
CA PRO A 112 -15.57 -18.31 -7.81
C PRO A 112 -16.85 -19.16 -7.83
N VAL A 113 -17.95 -18.61 -7.32
CA VAL A 113 -19.28 -19.23 -7.33
C VAL A 113 -20.28 -18.31 -8.03
N VAL A 114 -21.15 -18.87 -8.87
CA VAL A 114 -22.18 -18.09 -9.55
C VAL A 114 -23.47 -18.14 -8.73
N ARG A 115 -23.92 -16.99 -8.25
CA ARG A 115 -25.16 -16.83 -7.48
C ARG A 115 -25.99 -15.73 -8.10
N GLU A 116 -27.23 -16.02 -8.45
CA GLU A 116 -28.18 -15.04 -9.02
C GLU A 116 -27.60 -14.25 -10.21
N GLY A 117 -26.85 -14.91 -11.08
CA GLY A 117 -26.20 -14.28 -12.24
C GLY A 117 -25.00 -13.39 -11.91
N ARG A 118 -24.50 -13.41 -10.68
CA ARG A 118 -23.31 -12.67 -10.23
C ARG A 118 -22.17 -13.63 -9.88
N VAL A 119 -20.95 -13.14 -10.01
CA VAL A 119 -19.75 -13.85 -9.54
C VAL A 119 -19.51 -13.47 -8.09
N ASP A 120 -19.63 -14.45 -7.20
CA ASP A 120 -19.24 -14.38 -5.80
C ASP A 120 -18.05 -15.31 -5.54
N PHE A 121 -17.61 -15.36 -4.28
CA PHE A 121 -16.47 -16.16 -3.89
C PHE A 121 -16.74 -16.95 -2.60
N GLU A 122 -16.00 -18.05 -2.47
CA GLU A 122 -15.83 -18.80 -1.23
C GLU A 122 -14.34 -19.02 -0.99
N VAL A 123 -13.92 -18.99 0.28
CA VAL A 123 -12.55 -19.41 0.63
C VAL A 123 -12.58 -20.92 0.84
N VAL A 124 -11.87 -21.65 0.00
CA VAL A 124 -11.78 -23.12 0.04
C VAL A 124 -10.40 -23.56 0.47
N ALA A 125 -10.33 -24.69 1.16
CA ALA A 125 -9.07 -25.22 1.67
C ALA A 125 -8.96 -26.73 1.59
N ARG A 126 -7.71 -27.22 1.48
CA ARG A 126 -7.38 -28.64 1.68
C ARG A 126 -5.97 -28.80 2.25
N GLY A 127 -5.78 -29.94 2.92
CA GLY A 127 -4.54 -30.26 3.63
C GLY A 127 -4.65 -30.03 5.13
N LYS A 128 -3.90 -30.82 5.90
CA LYS A 128 -4.03 -30.90 7.36
C LYS A 128 -3.74 -29.58 8.09
N LYS A 129 -2.97 -28.67 7.47
CA LYS A 129 -2.60 -27.36 8.02
C LYS A 129 -3.41 -26.21 7.39
N ALA A 130 -4.38 -26.52 6.53
CA ALA A 130 -5.26 -25.53 5.90
C ALA A 130 -6.50 -25.30 6.77
N ILE A 131 -6.27 -25.00 8.04
CA ILE A 131 -7.35 -24.77 9.01
C ILE A 131 -7.73 -23.29 8.93
N GLY A 132 -9.04 -23.06 8.93
CA GLY A 132 -9.62 -21.75 9.18
C GLY A 132 -9.19 -21.16 10.51
N ALA A 133 -9.37 -19.87 10.67
CA ALA A 133 -9.24 -19.22 11.95
C ALA A 133 -10.28 -19.79 12.93
N GLN A 134 -9.83 -20.33 14.08
CA GLN A 134 -10.67 -20.76 15.19
C GLN A 134 -10.65 -19.64 16.26
N HIS A 135 -11.60 -18.70 16.23
CA HIS A 135 -11.76 -17.68 17.30
C HIS A 135 -13.22 -17.26 17.47
N ALA A 136 -13.48 -16.58 18.59
CA ALA A 136 -14.80 -16.35 19.16
C ALA A 136 -15.75 -15.47 18.30
N ALA A 137 -15.23 -14.66 17.37
CA ALA A 137 -16.03 -13.73 16.58
C ALA A 137 -16.42 -14.25 15.18
N ALA A 138 -15.68 -15.24 14.64
CA ALA A 138 -16.00 -15.86 13.36
C ALA A 138 -15.40 -17.27 13.30
N GLU A 139 -16.27 -18.28 13.20
CA GLU A 139 -15.84 -19.58 12.70
C GLU A 139 -15.51 -19.38 11.21
N THR A 140 -14.25 -19.06 10.90
CA THR A 140 -13.81 -18.90 9.50
C THR A 140 -13.59 -20.29 8.92
N GLN A 141 -14.62 -21.13 8.94
CA GLN A 141 -14.55 -22.45 8.35
C GLN A 141 -14.47 -22.29 6.84
N TYR A 142 -13.30 -22.62 6.29
CA TYR A 142 -13.14 -22.71 4.86
C TYR A 142 -14.04 -23.79 4.29
N ALA A 143 -14.65 -23.49 3.14
CA ALA A 143 -15.45 -24.46 2.42
C ALA A 143 -14.58 -25.64 1.96
N PRO A 144 -15.17 -26.86 1.83
CA PRO A 144 -14.45 -28.01 1.31
C PRO A 144 -13.97 -27.75 -0.11
N TRP A 145 -12.86 -28.39 -0.49
CA TRP A 145 -12.31 -28.24 -1.84
C TRP A 145 -13.29 -28.77 -2.90
N PRO A 146 -13.74 -27.94 -3.86
CA PRO A 146 -14.67 -28.38 -4.89
C PRO A 146 -14.02 -29.38 -5.86
N SER A 147 -14.78 -30.37 -6.30
CA SER A 147 -14.31 -31.31 -7.33
C SER A 147 -14.04 -30.58 -8.65
N GLY A 148 -12.93 -30.91 -9.31
CA GLY A 148 -12.55 -30.33 -10.61
C GLY A 148 -12.06 -28.87 -10.56
N PHE A 149 -12.00 -28.23 -9.40
CA PHE A 149 -11.50 -26.86 -9.27
C PHE A 149 -9.97 -26.81 -9.39
N ASP A 150 -9.47 -26.11 -10.42
CA ASP A 150 -8.05 -25.78 -10.60
C ASP A 150 -7.80 -24.27 -10.39
N PRO A 151 -7.22 -23.86 -9.24
CA PRO A 151 -6.99 -22.46 -8.94
C PRO A 151 -5.92 -21.79 -9.82
N LYS A 152 -5.22 -22.54 -10.69
CA LYS A 152 -4.25 -21.95 -11.64
C LYS A 152 -4.94 -21.17 -12.76
N HIS A 153 -6.19 -21.50 -13.08
CA HIS A 153 -6.92 -20.91 -14.19
C HIS A 153 -7.91 -19.88 -13.66
N GLY A 154 -7.55 -18.61 -13.82
CA GLY A 154 -8.40 -17.49 -13.47
C GLY A 154 -9.38 -17.08 -14.58
N THR A 155 -10.06 -15.95 -14.38
CA THR A 155 -10.99 -15.35 -15.34
C THR A 155 -10.28 -14.55 -16.45
N VAL A 156 -8.99 -14.27 -16.30
CA VAL A 156 -8.21 -13.52 -17.31
C VAL A 156 -6.86 -14.15 -17.58
N ALA A 157 -6.51 -14.27 -18.86
CA ALA A 157 -5.19 -14.68 -19.32
C ALA A 157 -4.79 -13.85 -20.54
N ARG A 158 -3.61 -13.19 -20.49
CA ARG A 158 -3.11 -12.32 -21.58
C ARG A 158 -4.15 -11.27 -22.05
N ALA A 159 -4.84 -10.66 -21.08
CA ALA A 159 -5.95 -9.71 -21.29
C ALA A 159 -7.21 -10.27 -21.98
N VAL A 160 -7.26 -11.57 -22.29
CA VAL A 160 -8.50 -12.24 -22.72
C VAL A 160 -9.27 -12.65 -21.47
N VAL A 161 -10.52 -12.22 -21.36
CA VAL A 161 -11.38 -12.45 -20.19
C VAL A 161 -12.44 -13.48 -20.52
N THR A 162 -12.71 -14.41 -19.62
CA THR A 162 -13.81 -15.36 -19.71
C THR A 162 -14.80 -15.10 -18.58
N CYS A 163 -16.08 -14.94 -18.93
CA CYS A 163 -17.16 -14.72 -17.98
C CYS A 163 -17.53 -16.04 -17.27
N PRO A 164 -17.44 -16.11 -15.92
CA PRO A 164 -17.83 -17.32 -15.19
C PRO A 164 -19.33 -17.62 -15.27
N VAL A 165 -20.17 -16.62 -15.55
CA VAL A 165 -21.63 -16.76 -15.55
C VAL A 165 -22.15 -17.36 -16.86
N CYS A 166 -21.71 -16.83 -18.01
CA CYS A 166 -22.23 -17.25 -19.31
C CYS A 166 -21.18 -17.92 -20.23
N GLY A 167 -19.92 -18.02 -19.81
CA GLY A 167 -18.84 -18.58 -20.62
C GLY A 167 -18.36 -17.67 -21.76
N GLY A 168 -19.00 -16.52 -21.98
CA GLY A 168 -18.61 -15.56 -23.02
C GLY A 168 -17.20 -15.01 -22.81
N THR A 169 -16.53 -14.68 -23.92
CA THR A 169 -15.16 -14.17 -23.91
C THR A 169 -15.10 -12.69 -24.32
N ILE A 170 -14.20 -11.94 -23.70
CA ILE A 170 -13.85 -10.56 -24.07
C ILE A 170 -12.43 -10.61 -24.62
N SER A 171 -12.26 -10.13 -25.86
CA SER A 171 -10.96 -10.10 -26.52
C SER A 171 -9.98 -9.18 -25.79
N ALA A 172 -8.67 -9.38 -25.96
CA ALA A 172 -7.67 -8.48 -25.36
C ALA A 172 -7.82 -7.02 -25.82
N ASN A 173 -8.32 -6.79 -27.04
CA ASN A 173 -8.58 -5.45 -27.56
C ASN A 173 -9.81 -4.83 -26.89
N ASP A 174 -10.89 -5.59 -26.74
CA ASP A 174 -12.10 -5.12 -26.06
C ASP A 174 -11.84 -4.88 -24.58
N THR A 175 -11.05 -5.73 -23.91
CA THR A 175 -10.61 -5.49 -22.53
C THR A 175 -9.97 -4.10 -22.42
N ARG A 176 -8.96 -3.79 -23.25
CA ARG A 176 -8.29 -2.48 -23.22
C ARG A 176 -9.25 -1.33 -23.54
N ARG A 177 -10.10 -1.50 -24.56
CA ARG A 177 -11.13 -0.53 -24.93
C ARG A 177 -12.06 -0.22 -23.75
N LEU A 178 -12.59 -1.24 -23.08
CA LEU A 178 -13.50 -1.07 -21.95
C LEU A 178 -12.84 -0.35 -20.76
N PHE A 179 -11.56 -0.65 -20.49
CA PHE A 179 -10.79 0.10 -19.50
C PHE A 179 -10.66 1.59 -19.90
N GLN A 180 -10.32 1.87 -21.16
CA GLN A 180 -10.19 3.24 -21.68
C GLN A 180 -11.53 4.01 -21.71
N GLU A 181 -12.64 3.31 -21.92
CA GLU A 181 -14.01 3.84 -21.84
C GLU A 181 -14.50 4.04 -20.39
N GLY A 182 -13.66 3.75 -19.38
CA GLY A 182 -14.03 3.90 -17.97
C GLY A 182 -15.06 2.87 -17.47
N LYS A 183 -15.23 1.74 -18.19
CA LYS A 183 -16.15 0.65 -17.79
C LYS A 183 -15.55 -0.29 -16.76
N ALA A 184 -14.26 -0.16 -16.46
CA ALA A 184 -13.58 -1.00 -15.49
C ALA A 184 -13.80 -0.51 -14.06
N GLY A 185 -14.00 -1.45 -13.14
CA GLY A 185 -14.12 -1.20 -11.72
C GLY A 185 -13.02 -1.85 -10.89
N GLN A 186 -13.23 -1.91 -9.58
CA GLN A 186 -12.42 -2.66 -8.64
C GLN A 186 -13.30 -3.26 -7.55
N ARG A 187 -12.96 -4.48 -7.12
CA ARG A 187 -13.66 -5.21 -6.06
C ARG A 187 -12.66 -5.83 -5.13
N MET A 188 -12.87 -5.65 -3.83
CA MET A 188 -12.13 -6.39 -2.82
C MET A 188 -12.68 -7.82 -2.79
N VAL A 189 -11.80 -8.82 -2.92
CA VAL A 189 -12.21 -10.22 -3.06
C VAL A 189 -11.76 -11.10 -1.91
N ALA A 190 -10.74 -10.68 -1.17
CA ALA A 190 -10.32 -11.32 0.08
C ALA A 190 -9.54 -10.35 0.96
N GLU A 191 -9.58 -10.61 2.26
CA GLU A 191 -8.72 -9.97 3.26
C GLU A 191 -7.71 -10.96 3.80
N VAL A 192 -6.54 -10.45 4.17
CA VAL A 192 -5.46 -11.21 4.80
C VAL A 192 -5.26 -10.66 6.19
N PHE A 193 -5.36 -11.52 7.20
CA PHE A 193 -5.30 -11.10 8.60
C PHE A 193 -4.43 -12.02 9.44
N THR A 194 -4.02 -11.53 10.60
CA THR A 194 -3.36 -12.31 11.66
C THR A 194 -4.23 -12.26 12.92
N LEU A 195 -4.12 -13.29 13.75
CA LEU A 195 -4.85 -13.37 15.01
C LEU A 195 -3.90 -13.32 16.20
N ALA A 196 -4.30 -12.63 17.26
CA ALA A 196 -3.60 -12.65 18.52
C ALA A 196 -3.40 -14.09 19.01
N GLY A 197 -2.16 -14.43 19.38
CA GLY A 197 -1.80 -15.77 19.87
C GLY A 197 -1.76 -16.88 18.81
N GLN A 198 -2.02 -16.60 17.52
CA GLN A 198 -1.88 -17.59 16.45
C GLN A 198 -0.79 -17.21 15.45
N THR A 199 -0.06 -18.21 14.98
CA THR A 199 1.02 -18.01 14.01
C THR A 199 0.50 -18.17 12.58
N GLY A 200 0.76 -17.16 11.75
CA GLY A 200 0.50 -17.19 10.32
C GLY A 200 -0.61 -16.25 9.87
N LYS A 201 -0.84 -16.23 8.56
CA LYS A 201 -1.84 -15.37 7.91
C LYS A 201 -3.08 -16.18 7.55
N PHE A 202 -4.25 -15.65 7.86
CA PHE A 202 -5.55 -16.22 7.53
C PHE A 202 -6.21 -15.40 6.43
N TYR A 203 -7.25 -15.96 5.82
CA TYR A 203 -7.95 -15.34 4.72
C TYR A 203 -9.44 -15.36 4.97
N ARG A 204 -10.15 -14.29 4.63
CA ARG A 204 -11.62 -14.29 4.64
C ARG A 204 -12.16 -13.42 3.53
N LEU A 205 -13.46 -13.54 3.26
CA LEU A 205 -14.15 -12.60 2.40
C LEU A 205 -14.32 -11.26 3.13
N PRO A 206 -14.34 -10.13 2.41
CA PRO A 206 -14.67 -8.84 3.01
C PRO A 206 -16.10 -8.86 3.55
N THR A 207 -16.27 -8.36 4.77
CA THR A 207 -17.58 -8.12 5.39
C THR A 207 -18.16 -6.80 4.92
N GLN A 208 -19.43 -6.56 5.23
CA GLN A 208 -20.06 -5.27 4.97
C GLN A 208 -19.32 -4.11 5.68
N ALA A 209 -18.82 -4.33 6.90
CA ALA A 209 -18.05 -3.33 7.64
C ALA A 209 -16.73 -2.98 6.94
N ASP A 210 -16.05 -3.95 6.33
CA ASP A 210 -14.81 -3.71 5.60
C ASP A 210 -15.02 -2.85 4.34
N LEU A 211 -16.13 -3.10 3.64
CA LEU A 211 -16.57 -2.32 2.49
C LEU A 211 -16.95 -0.90 2.91
N GLU A 212 -17.64 -0.74 4.03
CA GLU A 212 -17.99 0.56 4.61
C GLU A 212 -16.74 1.35 5.02
N ALA A 213 -15.74 0.70 5.61
CA ALA A 213 -14.47 1.32 5.95
C ALA A 213 -13.72 1.78 4.68
N TYR A 214 -13.83 1.04 3.57
CA TYR A 214 -13.29 1.47 2.27
C TYR A 214 -14.00 2.70 1.72
N MET A 215 -15.34 2.69 1.68
CA MET A 215 -16.13 3.84 1.24
C MET A 215 -15.91 5.07 2.13
N ALA A 216 -15.68 4.88 3.44
CA ALA A 216 -15.30 5.96 4.34
C ALA A 216 -13.93 6.54 3.98
N ALA A 217 -12.97 5.71 3.56
CA ALA A 217 -11.66 6.16 3.10
C ALA A 217 -11.77 6.98 1.80
N GLU A 218 -12.66 6.61 0.88
CA GLU A 218 -12.93 7.38 -0.34
C GLU A 218 -13.46 8.78 -0.02
N ARG A 219 -14.44 8.89 0.89
CA ARG A 219 -14.96 10.19 1.33
C ARG A 219 -13.88 11.03 2.02
N ALA A 220 -13.14 10.42 2.94
CA ALA A 220 -12.07 11.09 3.66
C ALA A 220 -10.93 11.56 2.73
N LEU A 221 -10.63 10.80 1.68
CA LEU A 221 -9.70 11.21 0.63
C LEU A 221 -10.19 12.46 -0.08
N ALA A 222 -11.44 12.48 -0.53
CA ALA A 222 -11.99 13.63 -1.28
C ALA A 222 -11.86 14.93 -0.48
N GLU A 223 -12.31 14.91 0.78
CA GLU A 223 -12.21 16.06 1.70
C GLU A 223 -10.75 16.45 1.97
N LYS A 224 -9.89 15.47 2.24
CA LYS A 224 -8.48 15.72 2.53
C LYS A 224 -7.73 16.28 1.32
N ARG A 225 -8.00 15.75 0.13
CA ARG A 225 -7.38 16.19 -1.13
C ARG A 225 -7.69 17.65 -1.38
N GLN A 226 -8.97 18.03 -1.27
CA GLN A 226 -9.39 19.43 -1.43
C GLN A 226 -8.70 20.36 -0.43
N ARG A 227 -8.73 20.01 0.87
CA ARG A 227 -8.12 20.84 1.93
C ARG A 227 -6.61 20.99 1.76
N LEU A 228 -5.91 19.89 1.44
CA LEU A 228 -4.46 19.93 1.24
C LEU A 228 -4.11 20.64 -0.07
N ALA A 229 -4.92 20.52 -1.13
CA ALA A 229 -4.69 21.24 -2.37
C ALA A 229 -4.70 22.75 -2.17
N GLN A 230 -5.68 23.25 -1.40
CA GLN A 230 -5.75 24.66 -1.00
C GLN A 230 -4.56 25.07 -0.14
N ALA A 231 -4.20 24.26 0.86
CA ALA A 231 -3.11 24.58 1.78
C ALA A 231 -1.72 24.53 1.14
N TRP A 232 -1.53 23.70 0.11
CA TRP A 232 -0.23 23.45 -0.53
C TRP A 232 -0.08 24.18 -1.86
N GLY A 233 -1.16 24.74 -2.42
CA GLY A 233 -1.14 25.36 -3.74
C GLY A 233 -0.92 24.37 -4.89
N MET A 234 -1.08 23.06 -4.65
CA MET A 234 -0.90 21.97 -5.60
C MET A 234 -1.72 20.75 -5.19
N ASP A 235 -2.11 19.89 -6.12
CA ASP A 235 -2.81 18.65 -5.77
C ASP A 235 -1.89 17.74 -4.92
N PRO A 236 -2.34 17.27 -3.74
CA PRO A 236 -1.55 16.33 -2.94
C PRO A 236 -1.47 14.92 -3.57
N VAL A 237 -2.39 14.57 -4.47
CA VAL A 237 -2.34 13.36 -5.28
C VAL A 237 -1.72 13.73 -6.63
N PRO A 238 -0.59 13.10 -7.02
CA PRO A 238 0.09 13.38 -8.29
C PRO A 238 -0.86 13.35 -9.50
N ASP A 239 -1.11 14.51 -10.09
CA ASP A 239 -1.96 14.69 -11.27
C ASP A 239 -1.13 14.84 -12.55
N GLU A 240 0.20 14.73 -12.46
CA GLU A 240 1.07 14.85 -13.60
C GLU A 240 0.83 13.67 -14.57
N PRO A 241 0.78 13.96 -15.89
CA PRO A 241 0.50 12.94 -16.88
C PRO A 241 1.67 11.94 -16.97
N LEU A 242 1.32 10.66 -17.03
CA LEU A 242 2.25 9.60 -17.36
C LEU A 242 2.69 9.77 -18.82
N ARG A 243 4.00 9.97 -19.03
CA ARG A 243 4.56 10.07 -20.37
C ARG A 243 4.33 8.76 -21.13
N ARG A 244 3.59 8.84 -22.23
CA ARG A 244 3.42 7.72 -23.16
C ARG A 244 4.79 7.41 -23.78
N VAL A 245 5.34 6.25 -23.43
CA VAL A 245 6.45 5.66 -24.19
C VAL A 245 5.86 4.60 -25.12
N PRO A 246 6.37 4.42 -26.35
CA PRO A 246 5.89 3.32 -27.20
C PRO A 246 5.90 1.98 -26.46
N VAL A 247 4.82 1.20 -26.59
CA VAL A 247 4.60 -0.07 -25.86
C VAL A 247 5.77 -1.06 -26.06
N VAL A 248 6.45 -0.96 -27.21
CA VAL A 248 7.65 -1.74 -27.56
C VAL A 248 8.82 -1.54 -26.59
N PHE A 249 8.87 -0.42 -25.86
CA PHE A 249 9.91 -0.18 -24.86
C PHE A 249 9.63 -0.89 -23.52
N GLY A 250 8.39 -1.37 -23.29
CA GLY A 250 8.04 -2.20 -22.14
C GLY A 250 8.16 -1.55 -20.75
N VAL A 251 8.42 -0.24 -20.67
CA VAL A 251 8.77 0.42 -19.39
C VAL A 251 7.55 0.67 -18.51
N ILE A 252 6.51 1.28 -19.08
CA ILE A 252 5.23 1.57 -18.44
C ILE A 252 4.19 1.30 -19.51
N ASN A 253 3.09 0.60 -19.22
CA ASN A 253 2.05 0.29 -20.22
C ASN A 253 0.63 0.56 -19.68
N VAL A 254 0.53 1.25 -18.55
CA VAL A 254 -0.72 1.44 -17.79
C VAL A 254 -1.75 2.30 -18.54
N TRP A 255 -1.31 3.19 -19.43
CA TRP A 255 -2.20 4.02 -20.25
C TRP A 255 -3.06 3.23 -21.24
N ILE A 256 -2.66 2.00 -21.61
CA ILE A 256 -3.52 1.16 -22.47
C ILE A 256 -4.77 0.68 -21.71
N TYR A 257 -4.78 0.86 -20.39
CA TYR A 257 -5.90 0.57 -19.50
C TYR A 257 -6.50 1.85 -18.89
N GLY A 258 -6.31 3.01 -19.51
CA GLY A 258 -6.93 4.28 -19.08
C GLY A 258 -6.27 4.97 -17.88
N MET A 259 -5.18 4.43 -17.34
CA MET A 259 -4.39 5.11 -16.29
C MET A 259 -3.44 6.12 -16.93
N THR A 260 -3.75 7.41 -16.79
CA THR A 260 -3.10 8.51 -17.52
C THR A 260 -2.29 9.45 -16.63
N THR A 261 -2.48 9.40 -15.32
CA THR A 261 -1.74 10.18 -14.31
C THR A 261 -1.06 9.25 -13.30
N TRP A 262 -0.08 9.76 -12.55
CA TRP A 262 0.56 9.00 -11.48
C TRP A 262 -0.41 8.62 -10.35
N GLY A 263 -1.41 9.46 -10.08
CA GLY A 263 -2.47 9.19 -9.11
C GLY A 263 -3.30 7.96 -9.46
N ASP A 264 -3.56 7.69 -10.74
CA ASP A 264 -4.38 6.57 -11.21
C ASP A 264 -3.83 5.19 -10.83
N LEU A 265 -2.55 5.12 -10.45
CA LEU A 265 -1.88 3.89 -10.02
C LEU A 265 -2.28 3.43 -8.62
N PHE A 266 -2.98 4.27 -7.85
CA PHE A 266 -3.34 4.01 -6.46
C PHE A 266 -4.86 3.97 -6.31
N ASN A 267 -5.34 3.08 -5.45
CA ASN A 267 -6.74 3.13 -5.05
C ASN A 267 -6.95 4.25 -4.01
N PRO A 268 -8.20 4.67 -3.76
CA PRO A 268 -8.49 5.75 -2.82
C PRO A 268 -7.92 5.56 -1.40
N ARG A 269 -7.97 4.34 -0.86
CA ARG A 269 -7.42 4.03 0.47
C ARG A 269 -5.89 4.20 0.49
N GLN A 270 -5.19 3.78 -0.57
CA GLN A 270 -3.75 3.97 -0.75
C GLN A 270 -3.39 5.45 -0.92
N GLN A 271 -4.12 6.20 -1.75
CA GLN A 271 -3.93 7.64 -1.92
C GLN A 271 -4.09 8.37 -0.58
N LEU A 272 -5.15 8.06 0.18
CA LEU A 272 -5.39 8.63 1.51
C LEU A 272 -4.20 8.39 2.45
N ALA A 273 -3.67 7.16 2.48
CA ALA A 273 -2.50 6.84 3.29
C ALA A 273 -1.28 7.66 2.84
N LEU A 274 -0.98 7.69 1.54
CA LEU A 274 0.20 8.38 1.01
C LEU A 274 0.18 9.89 1.28
N ILE A 275 -0.95 10.56 1.02
CA ILE A 275 -1.07 12.00 1.29
C ILE A 275 -1.05 12.30 2.79
N THR A 276 -1.49 11.35 3.63
CA THR A 276 -1.38 11.46 5.08
C THR A 276 0.07 11.39 5.52
N PHE A 277 0.86 10.45 5.01
CA PHE A 277 2.31 10.40 5.28
C PHE A 277 3.03 11.65 4.79
N ALA A 278 2.76 12.12 3.56
CA ALA A 278 3.33 13.36 3.04
C ALA A 278 3.01 14.56 3.95
N LYS A 279 1.76 14.69 4.40
CA LYS A 279 1.35 15.70 5.38
C LYS A 279 2.12 15.57 6.69
N LYS A 280 2.26 14.36 7.25
CA LYS A 280 2.98 14.13 8.52
C LYS A 280 4.47 14.45 8.40
N VAL A 281 5.13 14.12 7.28
CA VAL A 281 6.53 14.50 7.05
C VAL A 281 6.70 16.02 7.03
N ARG A 282 5.80 16.76 6.36
CA ARG A 282 5.80 18.23 6.39
C ARG A 282 5.57 18.79 7.80
N GLN A 283 4.66 18.18 8.56
CA GLN A 283 4.42 18.58 9.96
C GLN A 283 5.61 18.29 10.87
N ALA A 284 6.34 17.18 10.65
CA ALA A 284 7.57 16.89 11.38
C ALA A 284 8.64 17.96 11.15
N HIS A 285 8.78 18.47 9.91
CA HIS A 285 9.66 19.59 9.61
C HIS A 285 9.30 20.83 10.46
N ALA A 286 8.04 21.26 10.40
CA ALA A 286 7.57 22.42 11.16
C ALA A 286 7.74 22.25 12.67
N ALA A 287 7.47 21.05 13.20
CA ALA A 287 7.63 20.74 14.61
C ALA A 287 9.10 20.74 15.06
N MET A 288 10.04 20.29 14.22
CA MET A 288 11.48 20.41 14.50
C MET A 288 11.92 21.87 14.61
N LEU A 289 11.51 22.71 13.65
CA LEU A 289 11.83 24.14 13.67
C LEU A 289 11.26 24.83 14.92
N ALA A 290 10.00 24.52 15.28
CA ALA A 290 9.38 25.04 16.49
C ALA A 290 10.08 24.59 17.79
N GLN A 291 10.70 23.41 17.78
CA GLN A 291 11.54 22.89 18.88
C GLN A 291 12.97 23.46 18.86
N GLY A 292 13.30 24.35 17.92
CA GLY A 292 14.60 25.03 17.85
C GLY A 292 15.71 24.21 17.19
N TYR A 293 15.38 23.16 16.43
CA TYR A 293 16.36 22.41 15.64
C TYR A 293 16.94 23.33 14.55
N PRO A 294 18.24 23.21 14.22
CA PRO A 294 18.82 23.93 13.08
C PRO A 294 18.08 23.62 11.78
N GLU A 295 17.86 24.61 10.94
CA GLU A 295 17.04 24.46 9.73
C GLU A 295 17.61 23.41 8.78
N ASP A 296 18.91 23.46 8.48
CA ASP A 296 19.56 22.49 7.59
C ASP A 296 19.51 21.07 8.15
N PHE A 297 19.56 20.92 9.48
CA PHE A 297 19.42 19.62 10.14
C PHE A 297 17.99 19.10 10.03
N ALA A 298 16.98 19.93 10.29
CA ALA A 298 15.57 19.57 10.11
C ALA A 298 15.29 19.19 8.65
N ARG A 299 15.85 19.94 7.69
CA ARG A 299 15.78 19.67 6.24
C ARG A 299 16.41 18.33 5.88
N ALA A 300 17.58 18.02 6.44
CA ALA A 300 18.23 16.71 6.25
C ALA A 300 17.34 15.57 6.76
N VAL A 301 16.82 15.68 7.99
CA VAL A 301 15.93 14.66 8.58
C VAL A 301 14.70 14.41 7.69
N VAL A 302 13.98 15.46 7.27
CA VAL A 302 12.79 15.27 6.43
C VAL A 302 13.12 14.80 5.01
N THR A 303 14.33 15.07 4.51
CA THR A 303 14.80 14.49 3.25
C THR A 303 14.90 12.97 3.37
N TYR A 304 15.52 12.45 4.44
CA TYR A 304 15.56 11.01 4.70
C TYR A 304 14.16 10.41 4.88
N LEU A 305 13.27 11.07 5.61
CA LEU A 305 11.87 10.61 5.76
C LEU A 305 11.14 10.58 4.40
N SER A 306 11.37 11.58 3.55
CA SER A 306 10.78 11.66 2.21
C SER A 306 11.33 10.58 1.28
N LEU A 307 12.61 10.23 1.37
CA LEU A 307 13.21 9.12 0.62
C LEU A 307 12.60 7.77 1.01
N VAL A 308 12.41 7.54 2.31
CA VAL A 308 11.75 6.31 2.81
C VAL A 308 10.30 6.24 2.33
N PHE A 309 9.57 7.36 2.41
CA PHE A 309 8.20 7.47 1.90
C PHE A 309 8.12 7.21 0.39
N SER A 310 9.00 7.85 -0.40
CA SER A 310 9.07 7.69 -1.86
C SER A 310 9.36 6.23 -2.26
N ARG A 311 10.22 5.54 -1.50
CA ARG A 311 10.43 4.11 -1.73
C ARG A 311 9.16 3.30 -1.50
N HIS A 312 8.38 3.62 -0.46
CA HIS A 312 7.14 2.92 -0.15
C HIS A 312 6.03 3.16 -1.19
N SER A 313 5.94 4.34 -1.82
CA SER A 313 4.90 4.58 -2.82
C SER A 313 4.98 3.60 -3.99
N SER A 314 6.18 3.18 -4.40
CA SER A 314 6.37 2.19 -5.47
C SER A 314 5.87 0.79 -5.08
N TYR A 315 6.01 0.40 -3.81
CA TYR A 315 5.54 -0.90 -3.28
C TYR A 315 4.05 -0.90 -2.88
N ASN A 316 3.38 0.26 -2.91
CA ASN A 316 1.99 0.40 -2.48
C ASN A 316 1.05 0.85 -3.62
N ALA A 317 1.48 0.74 -4.87
CA ALA A 317 0.61 0.96 -6.04
C ALA A 317 -0.32 -0.24 -6.27
N THR A 318 -1.49 -0.03 -6.88
CA THR A 318 -2.45 -1.10 -7.22
C THR A 318 -1.90 -2.15 -8.18
N LEU A 319 -0.85 -1.81 -8.93
CA LEU A 319 -0.23 -2.67 -9.93
C LEU A 319 1.11 -3.24 -9.47
N CYS A 320 1.55 -2.98 -8.23
CA CYS A 320 2.79 -3.56 -7.75
C CYS A 320 2.65 -5.08 -7.64
N TRP A 321 3.75 -5.80 -7.84
CA TRP A 321 3.77 -7.20 -7.46
C TRP A 321 3.72 -7.33 -5.95
N TRP A 322 3.28 -8.50 -5.46
CA TRP A 322 3.53 -8.86 -4.08
C TRP A 322 5.03 -9.13 -3.91
N GLU A 323 5.71 -8.40 -3.01
CA GLU A 323 7.13 -8.58 -2.70
C GLU A 323 7.29 -9.61 -1.57
N PRO A 324 7.71 -10.87 -1.85
CA PRO A 324 7.75 -11.92 -0.84
C PRO A 324 8.76 -11.66 0.27
N LEU A 325 9.79 -10.85 0.02
CA LEU A 325 10.76 -10.47 1.06
C LEU A 325 10.16 -9.54 2.12
N GLY A 326 9.09 -8.80 1.80
CA GLY A 326 8.32 -8.01 2.76
C GLY A 326 7.54 -8.84 3.78
N GLU A 327 7.45 -10.17 3.59
CA GLU A 327 6.83 -11.09 4.55
C GLU A 327 7.76 -11.55 5.67
N ARG A 328 9.06 -11.21 5.60
CA ARG A 328 10.01 -11.56 6.66
C ARG A 328 9.84 -10.57 7.81
N SER A 329 8.96 -10.92 8.75
CA SER A 329 8.92 -10.34 10.09
C SER A 329 10.15 -10.76 10.89
#